data_AF-A0A935TH33-F1
#
_entry.id   AF-A0A935TH33-F1
#
_cell.length_a   1.000
_cell.length_b   1.000
_cell.length_c   1.000
_cell.angle_alpha   90.00
_cell.angle_beta   90.00
_cell.angle_gamma   90.00
#
_symmetry.space_group_name_H-M   'P 1'
#
loop_
_entity.id
_entity.type
_entity.pdbx_description
1 polymer ?
#
loop_
_entity_poly.entity_id
_entity_poly.type
_entity_poly.pdbx_seq_one_letter_code
_entity_poly.pdbx_strand_id
1 'polypeptide(L)'
;MRRGALVTIAPQGAYGKPRPALVVQSDLFARHPSVTILPVTSELRETPLFRVEIKPTTENGLEHLSQVMIDKLQTVPCEKVGDIFGRVDDKTMLAVNRALAVWLGFA
;
A
#
# COMPACT_ATOMS: atom_id res chain seq x y z
N MET A 1 -6.38 10.98 -4.02
CA MET A 1 -5.88 10.02 -3.01
C MET A 1 -4.60 10.58 -2.40
N ARG A 2 -4.38 10.40 -1.09
CA ARG A 2 -3.18 10.93 -0.40
C ARG A 2 -2.19 9.82 -0.09
N ARG A 3 -0.91 10.16 -0.03
CA ARG A 3 0.15 9.26 0.41
C ARG A 3 -0.11 8.75 1.83
N GLY A 4 0.06 7.45 2.02
CA GLY A 4 -0.23 6.77 3.28
C GLY A 4 -1.69 6.30 3.44
N ALA A 5 -2.58 6.63 2.51
CA ALA A 5 -3.94 6.10 2.52
C ALA A 5 -3.95 4.60 2.18
N LEU A 6 -4.82 3.85 2.88
CA LEU A 6 -5.18 2.48 2.57
C LEU A 6 -6.47 2.46 1.76
N VAL A 7 -6.42 1.76 0.63
CA VAL A 7 -7.48 1.67 -0.37
C VAL A 7 -7.69 0.21 -0.76
N THR A 8 -8.82 -0.09 -1.39
CA THR A 8 -9.01 -1.39 -2.04
C THR A 8 -8.67 -1.30 -3.53
N ILE A 9 -8.08 -2.35 -4.09
CA ILE A 9 -7.88 -2.52 -5.53
C ILE A 9 -8.62 -3.77 -5.99
N ALA A 10 -9.35 -3.65 -7.10
CA ALA A 10 -9.94 -4.81 -7.76
C ALA A 10 -8.95 -5.33 -8.81
N PRO A 11 -8.42 -6.56 -8.68
CA PRO A 11 -7.68 -7.17 -9.79
C PRO A 11 -8.60 -7.31 -11.01
N GLN A 12 -8.07 -7.20 -12.23
CA GLN A 12 -8.88 -7.31 -13.44
C GLN A 12 -9.61 -8.66 -13.50
N GLY A 13 -10.95 -8.61 -13.55
CA GLY A 13 -11.83 -9.78 -13.63
C GLY A 13 -13.02 -9.69 -12.66
N ALA A 14 -14.22 -10.08 -13.10
CA ALA A 14 -15.49 -9.87 -12.39
C ALA A 14 -15.68 -10.64 -11.06
N TYR A 15 -14.67 -11.37 -10.59
CA TYR A 15 -14.78 -12.32 -9.47
C TYR A 15 -13.66 -12.22 -8.42
N GLY A 16 -12.76 -11.24 -8.54
CA GLY A 16 -11.67 -11.06 -7.58
C GLY A 16 -12.14 -10.30 -6.32
N LYS A 17 -11.92 -10.87 -5.13
CA LYS A 17 -12.12 -10.14 -3.87
C LYS A 17 -11.26 -8.86 -3.88
N PRO A 18 -11.83 -7.68 -3.55
CA PRO A 18 -11.04 -6.45 -3.40
C PRO A 18 -9.88 -6.66 -2.45
N ARG A 19 -8.68 -6.19 -2.82
CA ARG A 19 -7.47 -6.39 -2.03
C ARG A 19 -6.98 -5.06 -1.46
N PRO A 20 -6.58 -5.02 -0.18
CA PRO A 20 -5.97 -3.83 0.42
C PRO A 20 -4.68 -3.42 -0.30
N ALA A 21 -4.47 -2.11 -0.42
CA ALA A 21 -3.26 -1.51 -0.94
C ALA A 21 -2.95 -0.17 -0.26
N LEU A 22 -1.66 0.13 -0.13
CA LEU A 22 -1.12 1.38 0.41
C LEU A 22 -0.74 2.33 -0.72
N VAL A 23 -1.24 3.57 -0.69
CA VAL A 23 -0.84 4.63 -1.62
C VAL A 23 0.54 5.16 -1.23
N VAL A 24 1.49 5.10 -2.16
CA VAL A 24 2.87 5.58 -1.95
C VAL A 24 3.29 6.72 -2.86
N GLN A 25 2.48 7.05 -3.87
CA GLN A 25 2.70 8.20 -4.74
C GLN A 25 2.77 9.51 -3.93
N SER A 26 3.67 10.40 -4.34
CA SER A 26 3.77 11.75 -3.76
C SER A 26 2.49 12.55 -4.02
N ASP A 27 2.04 13.29 -3.00
CA ASP A 27 0.89 14.19 -3.09
C ASP A 27 1.08 15.31 -4.13
N LEU A 28 2.34 15.61 -4.52
CA LEU A 28 2.66 16.52 -5.63
C LEU A 28 2.01 16.10 -6.96
N PHE A 29 1.73 14.80 -7.13
CA PHE A 29 1.15 14.23 -8.34
C PHE A 29 -0.33 13.84 -8.16
N ALA A 30 -1.03 14.41 -7.17
CA ALA A 30 -2.42 14.04 -6.84
C ALA A 30 -3.43 14.22 -7.99
N ARG A 31 -3.10 15.00 -9.04
CA ARG A 31 -3.93 15.21 -10.24
C ARG A 31 -3.64 14.20 -11.36
N HIS A 32 -2.66 13.32 -11.20
CA HIS A 32 -2.31 12.31 -12.20
C HIS A 32 -3.45 11.27 -12.33
N PRO A 33 -3.80 10.80 -13.54
CA PRO A 33 -4.91 9.85 -13.75
C PRO A 33 -4.62 8.43 -13.25
N SER A 34 -3.40 8.16 -12.80
CA SER A 34 -3.00 6.90 -12.17
C SER A 34 -2.27 7.15 -10.86
N VAL A 35 -2.31 6.14 -10.00
CA VAL A 35 -1.73 6.16 -8.65
C VAL A 35 -0.79 4.99 -8.43
N THR A 36 0.35 5.26 -7.81
CA THR A 36 1.33 4.24 -7.40
C THR A 36 1.01 3.71 -6.02
N ILE A 37 0.86 2.39 -5.93
CA ILE A 37 0.42 1.66 -4.74
C ILE A 37 1.33 0.47 -4.44
N LEU A 38 1.25 -0.01 -3.20
CA LEU A 38 1.83 -1.26 -2.72
C LEU A 38 0.72 -2.16 -2.17
N PRO A 39 0.56 -3.41 -2.65
CA PRO A 39 -0.38 -4.36 -2.08
C PRO A 39 -0.10 -4.63 -0.59
N VAL A 40 -1.17 -4.86 0.16
CA VAL A 40 -1.12 -5.26 1.58
C VAL A 40 -1.77 -6.64 1.72
N THR A 41 -1.12 -7.53 2.45
CA THR A 41 -1.58 -8.92 2.65
C THR A 41 -1.48 -9.35 4.10
N SER A 42 -2.42 -10.17 4.56
CA SER A 42 -2.32 -10.88 5.85
C SER A 42 -1.53 -12.20 5.75
N GLU A 43 -1.10 -12.59 4.54
CA GLU A 43 -0.15 -13.70 4.35
C GLU A 43 1.27 -13.21 4.68
N LEU A 44 1.70 -13.53 5.91
CA LEU A 44 2.98 -13.07 6.44
C LEU A 44 4.15 -13.90 5.91
N ARG A 45 5.27 -13.23 5.63
CA ARG A 45 6.54 -13.85 5.26
C ARG A 45 7.70 -13.25 6.03
N GLU A 46 8.66 -14.07 6.42
CA GLU A 46 9.89 -13.66 7.12
C GLU A 46 10.91 -13.04 6.14
N THR A 47 10.56 -11.90 5.55
CA THR A 47 11.41 -11.18 4.57
C THR A 47 11.48 -9.69 4.93
N PRO A 48 12.15 -9.34 6.04
CA PRO A 48 12.04 -8.02 6.68
C PRO A 48 12.54 -6.85 5.81
N LEU A 49 13.38 -7.11 4.79
CA LEU A 49 13.89 -6.07 3.90
C LEU A 49 12.81 -5.46 3.01
N PHE A 50 11.77 -6.22 2.64
CA PHE A 50 10.73 -5.78 1.71
C PHE A 50 9.32 -6.20 2.11
N ARG A 51 9.14 -6.68 3.35
CA ARG A 51 7.85 -6.93 3.99
C ARG A 51 7.73 -6.14 5.28
N VAL A 52 7.10 -4.96 5.17
CA VAL A 52 6.90 -4.06 6.31
C VAL A 52 5.61 -4.42 7.01
N GLU A 53 5.69 -4.81 8.28
CA GLU A 53 4.52 -5.16 9.08
C GLU A 53 3.65 -3.94 9.44
N ILE A 54 2.34 -4.16 9.45
CA ILE A 54 1.31 -3.22 9.90
C ILE A 54 0.36 -3.97 10.83
N LYS A 55 0.28 -3.51 12.08
CA LYS A 55 -0.70 -4.02 13.04
C LYS A 55 -2.09 -3.41 12.78
N PRO A 56 -3.18 -4.15 12.98
CA PRO A 56 -4.53 -3.61 12.83
C PRO A 56 -4.80 -2.52 13.86
N THR A 57 -5.41 -1.41 13.41
CA THR A 57 -5.85 -0.30 14.26
C THR A 57 -7.17 0.25 13.73
N THR A 58 -7.90 0.98 14.57
CA THR A 58 -9.13 1.67 14.13
C THR A 58 -8.86 2.68 13.00
N GLU A 59 -7.69 3.33 12.99
CA GLU A 59 -7.33 4.33 11.97
C GLU A 59 -6.97 3.71 10.62
N ASN A 60 -6.30 2.56 10.63
CA ASN A 60 -5.90 1.89 9.39
C ASN A 60 -6.96 0.93 8.84
N GLY A 61 -7.98 0.57 9.63
CA GLY A 61 -9.11 -0.24 9.21
C GLY A 61 -8.76 -1.68 8.82
N LEU A 62 -7.55 -2.16 9.13
CA LEU A 62 -7.17 -3.55 8.92
C LEU A 62 -7.74 -4.43 10.04
N GLU A 63 -8.16 -5.64 9.69
CA GLU A 63 -8.70 -6.63 10.65
C GLU A 63 -7.62 -7.59 11.19
N HIS A 64 -6.51 -7.74 10.46
CA HIS A 64 -5.45 -8.69 10.76
C HIS A 64 -4.08 -8.05 10.67
N LEU A 65 -3.10 -8.63 11.38
CA LEU A 65 -1.69 -8.34 11.14
C LEU A 65 -1.39 -8.56 9.65
N SER A 66 -0.81 -7.53 9.03
CA SER A 66 -0.60 -7.51 7.60
C SER A 66 0.80 -7.00 7.26
N GLN A 67 1.23 -7.21 6.02
CA GLN A 67 2.50 -6.72 5.49
C GLN A 67 2.27 -5.91 4.21
N VAL A 68 2.95 -4.77 4.10
CA VAL A 68 3.13 -4.06 2.84
C VAL A 68 4.16 -4.83 2.00
N MET A 69 3.79 -5.17 0.78
CA MET A 69 4.64 -5.91 -0.14
C MET A 69 5.47 -4.95 -0.99
N ILE A 70 6.61 -4.48 -0.47
CA ILE A 70 7.49 -3.52 -1.16
C ILE A 70 7.91 -4.03 -2.55
N ASP A 71 8.08 -5.35 -2.69
CA ASP A 71 8.43 -6.06 -3.92
C ASP A 71 7.34 -6.04 -5.02
N LYS A 72 6.14 -5.52 -4.72
CA LYS A 72 4.98 -5.52 -5.61
C LYS A 72 4.49 -4.11 -5.96
N LEU A 73 5.40 -3.13 -5.97
CA LEU A 73 5.14 -1.76 -6.42
C LEU A 73 4.52 -1.75 -7.81
N GLN A 74 3.38 -1.07 -7.95
CA GLN A 74 2.67 -0.96 -9.22
C GLN A 74 1.91 0.36 -9.30
N THR A 75 1.65 0.79 -10.53
CA THR A 75 0.84 1.98 -10.82
C THR A 75 -0.43 1.56 -11.53
N VAL A 76 -1.58 1.98 -11.01
CA VAL A 76 -2.90 1.60 -11.52
C VAL A 76 -3.73 2.84 -11.88
N PRO A 77 -4.64 2.77 -12.87
CA PRO A 77 -5.60 3.84 -13.12
C PRO A 77 -6.42 4.15 -11.87
N CYS A 78 -6.64 5.44 -11.58
CA CYS A 78 -7.39 5.85 -10.40
C CYS A 78 -8.82 5.30 -10.36
N GLU A 79 -9.44 5.09 -11.52
CA GLU A 79 -10.75 4.44 -11.68
C GLU A 79 -10.82 2.98 -11.20
N LYS A 80 -9.68 2.30 -11.04
CA LYS A 80 -9.60 0.93 -10.51
C LYS A 80 -9.35 0.87 -9.00
N VAL A 81 -9.24 2.03 -8.36
CA VAL A 81 -9.00 2.15 -6.92
C VAL A 81 -10.32 2.47 -6.24
N GLY A 82 -10.69 1.63 -5.27
CA GLY A 82 -11.86 1.84 -4.44
C GLY A 82 -11.63 2.92 -3.38
N ASP A 83 -12.61 3.05 -2.49
CA ASP A 83 -12.57 4.07 -1.46
C ASP A 83 -11.42 3.89 -0.48
N ILE A 84 -11.01 5.01 0.11
CA ILE A 84 -10.05 5.04 1.22
C ILE A 84 -10.77 4.52 2.46
N PHE A 85 -10.26 3.43 3.04
CA PHE A 85 -10.83 2.84 4.26
C PHE A 85 -10.01 3.12 5.51
N GLY A 86 -8.78 3.64 5.35
CA GLY A 86 -7.93 3.95 6.48
C GLY A 86 -6.62 4.62 6.08
N ARG A 87 -5.74 4.81 7.05
CA ARG A 87 -4.41 5.38 6.85
C ARG A 87 -3.39 4.68 7.75
N VAL A 88 -2.15 4.56 7.28
CA VAL A 88 -1.05 4.12 8.12
C VAL A 88 -0.42 5.30 8.88
N ASP A 89 0.16 5.00 10.05
CA ASP A 89 0.88 5.99 10.84
C ASP A 89 2.24 6.38 10.22
N ASP A 90 2.82 7.47 10.73
CA ASP A 90 4.08 8.02 10.23
C ASP A 90 5.27 7.07 10.43
N LYS A 91 5.26 6.23 11.49
CA LYS A 91 6.32 5.28 11.77
C LYS A 91 6.33 4.17 10.72
N THR A 92 5.16 3.64 10.37
CA THR A 92 4.98 2.70 9.27
C THR A 92 5.37 3.33 7.94
N MET A 93 4.96 4.57 7.66
CA MET A 93 5.37 5.25 6.43
C MET A 93 6.88 5.45 6.32
N LEU A 94 7.56 5.75 7.44
CA LEU A 94 9.02 5.85 7.47
C LEU A 94 9.69 4.51 7.15
N ALA A 95 9.18 3.40 7.70
CA ALA A 95 9.67 2.06 7.39
C ALA A 95 9.47 1.70 5.90
N VAL A 96 8.29 2.02 5.34
CA VAL A 96 7.99 1.84 3.91
C VAL A 96 8.93 2.66 3.03
N ASN A 97 9.21 3.93 3.38
CA ASN A 97 10.15 4.78 2.63
C ASN A 97 11.56 4.16 2.57
N ARG A 98 12.07 3.71 3.71
CA ARG A 98 13.40 3.08 3.80
C ARG A 98 13.46 1.80 2.99
N ALA A 99 12.46 0.95 3.11
CA ALA A 99 12.40 -0.30 2.37
C ALA A 99 12.29 -0.05 0.85
N LEU A 100 11.52 0.96 0.42
CA LEU A 100 11.47 1.36 -0.99
C LEU A 100 12.81 1.87 -1.50
N ALA A 101 13.53 2.69 -0.73
CA ALA A 101 14.86 3.19 -1.12
C ALA A 101 15.86 2.05 -1.33
N VAL A 102 15.85 1.06 -0.42
CA VAL A 102 16.68 -0.14 -0.54
C VAL A 102 16.25 -0.98 -1.74
N TRP A 103 14.94 -1.24 -1.90
CA TRP A 103 14.41 -2.07 -2.98
C TRP A 103 14.71 -1.51 -4.37
N LEU A 104 14.63 -0.18 -4.53
CA LEU A 104 14.83 0.52 -5.80
C LEU A 104 16.28 0.98 -6.02
N GLY A 105 17.19 0.74 -5.06
CA GLY A 105 18.62 0.98 -5.22
C GLY A 105 19.04 2.45 -5.16
N PHE A 106 18.32 3.29 -4.41
CA PHE A 106 18.67 4.71 -4.19
C PHE A 106 18.87 5.08 -2.72
N ALA A 107 19.05 4.07 -1.86
CA ALA A 107 19.40 4.23 -0.45
C ALA A 107 20.85 4.72 -0.28
#